data_AF-A0A937MLV4-F1
#
_entry.id   AF-A0A937MLV4-F1
#
_cell.length_a   1.000
_cell.length_b   1.000
_cell.length_c   1.000
_cell.angle_alpha   90.00
_cell.angle_beta   90.00
_cell.angle_gamma   90.00
#
_symmetry.space_group_name_H-M   'P 1'
#
loop_
_entity.id
_entity.type
_entity.pdbx_description
1 polymer ?
#
loop_
_entity_poly.entity_id
_entity_poly.type
_entity_poly.pdbx_seq_one_letter_code
_entity_poly.pdbx_strand_id
1 'polypeptide(L)'
;MLGVEEQKAAVADKAGPDATPGELGAALEELLPPLKTRKPKPCKEAMAQIRDLKWLSEFRVEIADLDRLIKKYKFKEALPLVESLKNKL
;
A
#
# COMPACT_ATOMS: atom_id res chain seq x y z
N MET A 1 -1.88 19.58 32.22
CA MET A 1 -2.02 18.12 32.00
C MET A 1 -2.24 17.95 30.51
N LEU A 2 -1.30 17.30 29.81
CA LEU A 2 -1.37 17.02 28.38
C LEU A 2 -2.56 16.09 28.13
N GLY A 3 -3.47 16.49 27.23
CA GLY A 3 -4.67 15.75 26.88
C GLY A 3 -4.96 15.94 25.40
N VAL A 4 -4.04 15.43 24.58
CA VAL A 4 -4.17 14.95 23.20
C VAL A 4 -5.29 15.57 22.37
N GLU A 5 -4.89 16.51 21.53
CA GLU A 5 -5.50 16.72 20.22
C GLU A 5 -5.21 15.48 19.36
N GLU A 6 -6.22 14.74 18.93
CA GLU A 6 -6.18 14.01 17.66
C GLU A 6 -7.62 13.65 17.22
N GLN A 7 -8.13 14.51 16.35
CA GLN A 7 -8.91 14.20 15.16
C GLN A 7 -10.33 13.59 15.26
N LYS A 8 -11.25 14.47 14.87
CA LYS A 8 -12.62 14.27 14.41
C LYS A 8 -12.63 14.07 12.88
N ALA A 9 -13.24 12.97 12.42
CA ALA A 9 -13.98 12.76 11.15
C ALA A 9 -13.85 11.28 10.76
N ALA A 10 -14.86 10.53 10.31
CA ALA A 10 -16.26 10.79 10.07
C ALA A 10 -17.01 9.43 10.03
N VAL A 11 -18.32 9.55 10.22
CA VAL A 11 -19.41 8.59 10.12
C VAL A 11 -19.24 7.45 9.10
N ALA A 12 -19.60 6.24 9.57
CA ALA A 12 -19.80 5.04 8.80
C ALA A 12 -20.95 5.17 7.79
N ASP A 13 -20.64 4.97 6.51
CA ASP A 13 -21.53 4.35 5.53
C ASP A 13 -21.00 2.93 5.23
N LYS A 14 -21.87 1.99 4.88
CA LYS A 14 -21.59 0.54 4.97
C LYS A 14 -20.58 0.05 3.92
N ALA A 15 -19.29 0.09 4.25
CA ALA A 15 -18.24 -0.81 3.78
C ALA A 15 -17.04 -0.60 4.71
N GLY A 16 -16.43 -1.66 5.25
CA GLY A 16 -15.29 -1.54 6.19
C GLY A 16 -14.21 -0.54 5.75
N PRO A 17 -13.48 0.07 6.70
CA PRO A 17 -12.72 1.30 6.51
C PRO A 17 -11.92 1.23 5.21
N ASP A 18 -12.22 2.14 4.29
CA ASP A 18 -11.39 2.40 3.14
C ASP A 18 -9.95 2.61 3.63
N ALA A 19 -9.02 1.89 3.03
CA ALA A 19 -7.65 1.98 3.50
C ALA A 19 -7.09 3.36 3.16
N THR A 20 -6.66 4.04 4.20
CA THR A 20 -6.16 5.40 4.14
C THR A 20 -4.91 5.44 3.25
N PRO A 21 -4.71 6.49 2.43
CA PRO A 21 -3.48 6.67 1.68
C PRO A 21 -2.22 6.58 2.56
N GLY A 22 -2.29 6.97 3.83
CA GLY A 22 -1.19 6.79 4.80
C GLY A 22 -0.80 5.33 5.04
N GLU A 23 -1.76 4.41 5.13
CA GLU A 23 -1.50 2.96 5.29
C GLU A 23 -0.83 2.40 4.03
N LEU A 24 -1.22 2.87 2.84
CA LEU A 24 -0.57 2.50 1.59
C LEU A 24 0.87 2.98 1.58
N GLY A 25 1.12 4.23 1.95
CA GLY A 25 2.43 4.83 2.00
C GLY A 25 3.37 4.07 2.96
N ALA A 26 2.89 3.74 4.16
CA ALA A 26 3.62 2.93 5.13
C ALA A 26 3.93 1.54 4.58
N ALA A 27 2.92 0.84 4.03
CA ALA A 27 3.09 -0.50 3.51
C ALA A 27 4.03 -0.54 2.27
N LEU A 28 3.98 0.48 1.41
CA LEU A 28 4.90 0.66 0.30
C LEU A 28 6.33 0.94 0.77
N GLU A 29 6.50 1.71 1.85
CA GLU A 29 7.80 1.95 2.47
C GLU A 29 8.39 0.68 3.08
N GLU A 30 7.57 -0.17 3.69
CA GLU A 30 7.96 -1.51 4.14
C GLU A 30 8.24 -2.46 2.96
N LEU A 31 7.62 -2.23 1.80
CA LEU A 31 7.82 -3.02 0.58
C LEU A 31 9.13 -2.66 -0.16
N LEU A 32 9.63 -1.43 -0.02
CA LEU A 32 10.87 -0.96 -0.66
C LEU A 32 12.12 -1.79 -0.29
N PRO A 33 12.45 -2.07 0.99
CA PRO A 33 13.60 -2.90 1.35
C PRO A 33 13.54 -4.34 0.77
N PRO A 34 12.42 -5.10 0.86
CA PRO A 34 12.33 -6.41 0.23
C PRO A 34 12.34 -6.33 -1.31
N LEU A 35 11.82 -5.25 -1.92
CA LEU A 35 11.94 -4.98 -3.36
C LEU A 35 13.40 -4.78 -3.80
N LYS A 36 14.15 -3.95 -3.07
CA LYS A 36 15.58 -3.68 -3.33
C LYS A 36 16.43 -4.93 -3.12
N THR A 37 16.12 -5.72 -2.10
CA THR A 37 16.79 -7.01 -1.83
C THR A 37 16.26 -8.16 -2.69
N ARG A 38 15.28 -7.89 -3.58
CA ARG A 38 14.65 -8.85 -4.51
C ARG A 38 14.14 -10.10 -3.82
N LYS A 39 13.57 -9.95 -2.62
CA LYS A 39 13.03 -11.04 -1.82
C LYS A 39 11.54 -11.22 -2.13
N PRO A 40 11.14 -12.21 -2.95
CA PRO A 40 9.75 -12.38 -3.36
C PRO A 40 8.79 -12.74 -2.24
N LYS A 41 9.23 -13.54 -1.27
CA LYS A 41 8.39 -13.97 -0.14
C LYS A 41 7.85 -12.77 0.66
N PRO A 42 8.70 -11.91 1.25
CA PRO A 42 8.22 -10.77 2.02
C PRO A 42 7.44 -9.77 1.15
N CYS A 43 7.84 -9.56 -0.11
CA CYS A 43 7.05 -8.72 -1.02
C CYS A 43 5.64 -9.27 -1.27
N LYS A 44 5.49 -10.59 -1.42
CA LYS A 44 4.18 -11.21 -1.65
C LYS A 44 3.30 -11.17 -0.40
N GLU A 45 3.88 -11.36 0.79
CA GLU A 45 3.15 -11.27 2.06
C GLU A 45 2.65 -9.84 2.30
N ALA A 46 3.55 -8.85 2.21
CA ALA A 46 3.18 -7.45 2.33
C ALA A 46 2.13 -7.03 1.28
N MET A 47 2.28 -7.45 0.02
CA MET A 47 1.26 -7.17 -1.00
C MET A 47 -0.06 -7.90 -0.78
N ALA A 48 -0.05 -9.08 -0.16
CA ALA A 48 -1.29 -9.77 0.16
C ALA A 48 -2.09 -8.98 1.22
N GLN A 49 -1.41 -8.44 2.23
CA GLN A 49 -2.02 -7.57 3.24
C GLN A 49 -2.51 -6.26 2.61
N ILE A 50 -1.69 -5.62 1.78
CA ILE A 50 -2.10 -4.42 1.03
C ILE A 50 -3.34 -4.74 0.20
N ARG A 51 -3.34 -5.80 -0.61
CA ARG A 51 -4.48 -6.13 -1.49
C ARG A 51 -5.78 -6.47 -0.74
N ASP A 52 -5.68 -7.02 0.48
CA ASP A 52 -6.86 -7.39 1.28
C ASP A 52 -7.65 -6.14 1.74
N LEU A 53 -6.98 -4.99 1.76
CA LEU A 53 -7.57 -3.70 2.10
C LEU A 53 -8.47 -3.15 0.98
N LYS A 54 -9.50 -2.41 1.37
CA LYS A 54 -10.43 -1.76 0.44
C LYS A 54 -9.86 -0.42 -0.04
N TRP A 55 -9.13 -0.48 -1.15
CA TRP A 55 -8.65 0.72 -1.83
C TRP A 55 -9.71 1.36 -2.73
N LEU A 56 -9.64 2.68 -2.84
CA LEU A 56 -10.32 3.46 -3.87
C LEU A 56 -9.91 2.97 -5.27
N SER A 57 -10.80 3.14 -6.24
CA SER A 57 -10.61 2.68 -7.63
C SER A 57 -9.32 3.22 -8.26
N GLU A 58 -8.88 4.40 -7.85
CA GLU A 58 -7.65 5.05 -8.32
C GLU A 58 -6.39 4.26 -7.92
N PHE A 59 -6.33 3.77 -6.67
CA PHE A 59 -5.19 2.97 -6.18
C PHE A 59 -5.33 1.48 -6.49
N ARG A 60 -6.55 0.96 -6.66
CA ARG A 60 -6.79 -0.46 -6.99
C ARG A 60 -6.03 -0.91 -8.23
N VAL A 61 -5.99 -0.08 -9.28
CA VAL A 61 -5.30 -0.42 -10.53
C VAL A 61 -3.79 -0.53 -10.30
N GLU A 62 -3.21 0.45 -9.61
CA GLU A 62 -1.77 0.49 -9.33
C GLU A 62 -1.35 -0.65 -8.39
N ILE A 63 -2.13 -0.93 -7.34
CA ILE A 63 -1.89 -2.04 -6.41
C ILE A 63 -2.01 -3.40 -7.11
N ALA A 64 -2.98 -3.57 -8.01
CA ALA A 64 -3.11 -4.78 -8.79
C ALA A 64 -1.93 -4.98 -9.76
N ASP A 65 -1.43 -3.90 -10.38
CA ASP A 65 -0.24 -3.96 -11.21
C ASP A 65 1.00 -4.30 -10.38
N LEU A 66 1.15 -3.70 -9.20
CA LEU A 66 2.23 -4.00 -8.26
C LEU A 66 2.26 -5.48 -7.83
N ASP A 67 1.10 -6.03 -7.46
CA ASP A 67 0.94 -7.46 -7.12
C ASP A 67 1.34 -8.36 -8.29
N ARG A 68 0.94 -7.97 -9.52
CA ARG A 68 1.31 -8.69 -10.74
C ARG A 68 2.81 -8.65 -11.01
N LEU A 69 3.47 -7.51 -10.81
CA LEU A 69 4.92 -7.36 -10.97
C LEU A 69 5.68 -8.18 -9.93
N ILE A 70 5.25 -8.16 -8.67
CA ILE A 70 5.85 -8.96 -7.59
C ILE A 70 5.65 -10.46 -7.83
N LYS A 71 4.47 -10.90 -8.28
CA LYS A 71 4.22 -12.29 -8.67
C LYS A 71 5.11 -12.75 -9.83
N LYS A 72 5.38 -11.86 -10.79
CA LYS A 72 6.31 -12.09 -11.91
C LYS A 72 7.78 -11.87 -11.56
N TYR A 73 8.11 -11.61 -10.29
CA TYR A 73 9.48 -11.31 -9.85
C TYR A 73 10.10 -10.10 -10.59
N LYS A 74 9.26 -9.21 -11.15
CA LYS A 74 9.66 -8.00 -11.86
C LYS A 74 9.94 -6.86 -10.87
N PHE A 75 10.84 -7.07 -9.92
CA PHE A 75 11.16 -6.08 -8.89
C PHE A 75 11.70 -4.76 -9.46
N LYS A 76 12.39 -4.82 -10.62
CA LYS A 76 12.88 -3.63 -11.33
C LYS A 76 11.76 -2.72 -11.85
N GLU A 77 10.60 -3.29 -12.17
CA GLU A 77 9.43 -2.56 -12.66
C GLU A 77 8.51 -2.18 -11.50
N ALA A 78 8.46 -3.03 -10.46
CA ALA A 78 7.73 -2.75 -9.25
C ALA A 78 8.30 -1.56 -8.47
N LEU A 79 9.63 -1.38 -8.45
CA LEU A 79 10.29 -0.23 -7.81
C LEU A 79 9.73 1.13 -8.27
N PRO A 80 9.80 1.50 -9.56
CA PRO A 80 9.29 2.78 -10.03
C PRO A 80 7.77 2.90 -9.87
N LEU A 81 7.04 1.78 -9.89
CA LEU A 81 5.61 1.77 -9.64
C LEU A 81 5.28 2.10 -8.17
N VAL A 82 6.03 1.54 -7.21
CA VAL A 82 5.94 1.88 -5.78
C VAL A 82 6.27 3.34 -5.53
N GLU A 83 7.34 3.86 -6.16
CA GLU A 83 7.70 5.27 -6.01
C GLU A 83 6.66 6.21 -6.63
N SER A 84 6.08 5.83 -7.78
CA SER A 84 4.99 6.59 -8.42
C SER A 84 3.73 6.61 -7.55
N LEU A 85 3.35 5.47 -7.00
CA LEU A 85 2.25 5.34 -6.03
C LEU A 85 2.50 6.22 -4.81
N LYS A 86 3.71 6.17 -4.23
CA LYS A 86 4.08 6.97 -3.06
C LYS A 86 4.03 8.47 -3.33
N ASN A 87 4.41 8.92 -4.52
CA ASN A 87 4.36 10.33 -4.91
C ASN A 87 2.94 10.85 -5.20
N LYS A 88 1.98 9.94 -5.30
CA LYS A 88 0.57 10.23 -5.60
C LYS A 88 -0.28 10.32 -4.33
N LEU A 89 0.23 9.81 -3.20
CA LEU A 89 -0.33 9.90 -1.85
C LEU A 89 0.05 11.25 -1.22
#